data_AF-A0A117R8G0-F1
#
_entry.id   AF-A0A117R8G0-F1
#
_cell.length_a   1.000
_cell.length_b   1.000
_cell.length_c   1.000
_cell.angle_alpha   90.00
_cell.angle_beta   90.00
_cell.angle_gamma   90.00
#
_symmetry.space_group_name_H-M   'P 1'
#
loop_
_entity.id
_entity.type
_entity.pdbx_description
1 polymer ?
#
loop_
_entity_poly.entity_id
_entity_poly.type
_entity_poly.pdbx_seq_one_letter_code
_entity_poly.pdbx_strand_id
1 'polypeptide(L)'
;MPASPSTARAINDRLALGLLQQEGPLTAGQLKQLTGLSRPTVADLVERLTASGLVTVVGESGEQRRGPNARLYGIVADRAHLAALDVRTGGVFVLVSDLVGRVLAEASVPIGGDTGTGPAVDLAVAAVERAVKEAGADRLHTVGIGAPGLIDPATGDLRDSGGLPAWHRRLAATLQERLPEARVTVENETNLAALAEQREGAARDRDTFVLLWLGHGVGAAVVLDGTLRRGASGGTGEIGFLPVPGTASLPSSTDCDGGFHSLAAAAAIGDLARGLGLPTAAVTDGPGAAEVVRGAVATVTAAGGTPAAGSGTGVRDAHDRPLPDGDRADAAAEAAGADDARQADAPSSVPGVRAADVAAAGPAPRSAVRGRAGAAAAAAGAAGAVGAELLVPEVHAADVRTGDPAPESATCGPIGAASAGPGGVERLAEYAVQADAPSSVPGVRAAAVPAAGPAPRSAVRGHAAAASVGPRGAERPAHAGADRAARFLEVLADRIAVGAASVVAVLDPGCVVLGGEVGQAGGPVLARMVEERLRRMSPLATEVRAGSLGGTAVLRGALLTARDRAQDDLFAPADQR
;
A
#
# COMPACT_ATOMS: atom_id res chain seq x y z
N MET A 1 -12.51 11.26 33.45
CA MET A 1 -12.53 12.66 33.93
C MET A 1 -13.15 13.52 32.82
N PRO A 2 -14.05 14.47 33.12
CA PRO A 2 -14.56 15.38 32.09
C PRO A 2 -13.41 16.21 31.49
N ALA A 3 -13.47 16.47 30.18
CA ALA A 3 -12.48 17.28 29.48
C ALA A 3 -12.38 18.67 30.13
N SER A 4 -11.17 19.22 30.25
CA SER A 4 -11.01 20.60 30.72
C SER A 4 -11.67 21.57 29.72
N PRO A 5 -12.06 22.79 30.15
CA PRO A 5 -12.63 23.78 29.25
C PRO A 5 -11.74 24.12 28.04
N SER A 6 -10.41 24.06 28.19
CA SER A 6 -9.46 24.26 27.08
C SER A 6 -9.47 23.08 26.12
N THR A 7 -9.50 21.84 26.62
CA THR A 7 -9.60 20.63 25.79
C THR A 7 -10.91 20.59 25.02
N ALA A 8 -12.04 20.94 25.66
CA ALA A 8 -13.33 20.99 24.98
C ALA A 8 -13.36 22.03 23.85
N ARG A 9 -12.73 23.19 24.05
CA ARG A 9 -12.58 24.22 22.99
C ARG A 9 -11.73 23.73 21.83
N ALA A 10 -10.58 23.12 22.11
CA ALA A 10 -9.71 22.56 21.08
C ALA A 10 -10.41 21.51 20.22
N ILE A 11 -11.19 20.62 20.84
CA ILE A 11 -11.99 19.62 20.14
C ILE A 11 -13.02 20.29 19.21
N ASN A 12 -13.71 21.31 19.70
CA ASN A 12 -14.70 22.04 18.90
C ASN A 12 -14.05 22.79 17.73
N ASP A 13 -12.92 23.46 17.96
CA ASP A 13 -12.18 24.18 16.92
C ASP A 13 -11.73 23.23 15.82
N ARG A 14 -11.17 22.08 16.20
CA ARG A 14 -10.74 21.03 15.27
C ARG A 14 -11.91 20.43 14.49
N LEU A 15 -13.05 20.22 15.14
CA LEU A 15 -14.27 19.76 14.47
C LEU A 15 -14.76 20.77 13.42
N ALA A 16 -14.80 22.06 13.76
CA ALA A 16 -15.24 23.10 12.82
C ALA A 16 -14.28 23.28 11.65
N LEU A 17 -12.97 23.25 11.90
CA LEU A 17 -11.95 23.30 10.84
C LEU A 17 -12.02 22.06 9.94
N GLY A 18 -12.26 20.88 10.51
CA GLY A 18 -12.52 19.65 9.74
C GLY A 18 -13.73 19.77 8.81
N LEU A 19 -14.84 20.36 9.30
CA LEU A 19 -16.02 20.61 8.47
C LEU A 19 -15.76 21.63 7.36
N LEU A 20 -15.08 22.74 7.67
CA LEU A 20 -14.70 23.74 6.66
C LEU A 20 -13.77 23.16 5.58
N GLN A 21 -12.95 22.18 5.96
CA GLN A 21 -12.06 21.48 5.04
C GLN A 21 -12.82 20.50 4.12
N GLN A 22 -13.83 19.81 4.65
CA GLN A 22 -14.59 18.79 3.92
C GLN A 22 -15.71 19.39 3.06
N GLU A 23 -16.45 20.35 3.61
CA GLU A 23 -17.64 20.95 2.97
C GLU A 23 -17.30 22.26 2.23
N GLY A 24 -16.11 22.80 2.43
CA GLY A 24 -15.73 24.14 1.96
C GLY A 24 -16.29 25.26 2.85
N PRO A 25 -16.46 26.48 2.31
CA PRO A 25 -16.93 27.61 3.10
C PRO A 25 -18.34 27.43 3.67
N LEU A 26 -18.50 27.66 4.97
CA LEU A 26 -19.76 27.46 5.70
C LEU A 26 -20.21 28.74 6.41
N THR A 27 -21.52 28.93 6.53
CA THR A 27 -22.09 29.94 7.44
C THR A 27 -22.01 29.48 8.89
N ALA A 28 -22.05 30.43 9.84
CA ALA A 28 -22.22 30.10 11.26
C ALA A 28 -23.50 29.26 11.53
N GLY A 29 -24.53 29.42 10.72
CA GLY A 29 -25.76 28.60 10.79
C GLY A 29 -25.50 27.14 10.42
N GLN A 30 -24.76 26.89 9.33
CA GLN A 30 -24.39 25.55 8.91
C GLN A 30 -23.41 24.90 9.89
N LEU A 31 -22.39 25.63 10.37
CA LEU A 31 -21.48 25.14 11.40
C LEU A 31 -22.25 24.70 12.65
N LYS A 32 -23.23 25.48 13.10
CA LYS A 32 -24.11 25.09 14.22
C LYS A 32 -24.88 23.79 13.93
N GLN A 33 -25.45 23.65 12.74
CA GLN A 33 -26.22 22.45 12.37
C GLN A 33 -25.35 21.20 12.30
N LEU A 34 -24.17 21.29 11.68
CA LEU A 34 -23.27 20.18 11.46
C LEU A 34 -22.51 19.78 12.73
N THR A 35 -22.13 20.75 13.57
CA THR A 35 -21.42 20.46 14.84
C THR A 35 -22.37 20.12 16.00
N GLY A 36 -23.65 20.46 15.91
CA GLY A 36 -24.61 20.35 17.02
C GLY A 36 -24.38 21.33 18.18
N LEU A 37 -23.45 22.29 18.02
CA LEU A 37 -23.10 23.25 19.07
C LEU A 37 -24.17 24.34 19.26
N SER A 38 -24.16 25.00 20.42
CA SER A 38 -25.06 26.12 20.69
C SER A 38 -24.67 27.35 19.85
N ARG A 39 -25.63 28.24 19.56
CA ARG A 39 -25.36 29.47 18.79
C ARG A 39 -24.28 30.36 19.44
N PRO A 40 -24.27 30.60 20.77
CA PRO A 40 -23.17 31.31 21.43
C PRO A 40 -21.82 30.61 21.27
N THR A 41 -21.79 29.26 21.34
CA THR A 41 -20.54 28.49 21.19
C THR A 41 -19.96 28.62 19.78
N VAL A 42 -20.80 28.58 18.74
CA VAL A 42 -20.33 28.76 17.36
C VAL A 42 -19.86 30.21 17.13
N ALA A 43 -20.51 31.20 17.72
CA ALA A 43 -20.06 32.59 17.63
C ALA A 43 -18.66 32.77 18.25
N ASP A 44 -18.44 32.27 19.47
CA ASP A 44 -17.13 32.28 20.15
C ASP A 44 -16.04 31.55 19.33
N LEU A 45 -16.39 30.37 18.79
CA LEU A 45 -15.48 29.58 17.97
C LEU A 45 -15.05 30.34 16.71
N VAL A 46 -16.00 30.91 15.96
CA VAL A 46 -15.71 31.64 14.73
C VAL A 46 -14.87 32.88 15.02
N GLU A 47 -15.22 33.63 16.07
CA GLU A 47 -14.44 34.79 16.50
C GLU A 47 -13.00 34.40 16.86
N ARG A 48 -12.80 33.32 17.61
CA ARG A 48 -11.46 32.82 17.97
C ARG A 48 -10.66 32.35 16.75
N LEU A 49 -11.27 31.59 15.84
CA LEU A 49 -10.59 31.11 14.62
C LEU A 49 -10.26 32.25 13.65
N THR A 50 -11.06 33.31 13.61
CA THR A 50 -10.74 34.52 12.85
C THR A 50 -9.64 35.33 13.53
N ALA A 51 -9.68 35.48 14.85
CA ALA A 51 -8.62 36.17 15.59
C ALA A 51 -7.26 35.45 15.48
N SER A 52 -7.25 34.12 15.35
CA SER A 52 -6.02 33.34 15.12
C SER A 52 -5.57 33.30 13.66
N GLY A 53 -6.34 33.90 12.75
CA GLY A 53 -6.03 33.93 11.32
C GLY A 53 -6.19 32.57 10.61
N LEU A 54 -6.91 31.62 11.21
CA LEU A 54 -7.18 30.31 10.60
C LEU A 54 -8.39 30.36 9.67
N VAL A 55 -9.35 31.25 9.93
CA VAL A 55 -10.60 31.38 9.16
C VAL A 55 -10.89 32.84 8.84
N THR A 56 -11.35 33.11 7.63
CA THR A 56 -11.77 34.45 7.18
C THR A 56 -13.15 34.42 6.53
N VAL A 57 -13.75 35.59 6.34
CA VAL A 57 -14.99 35.72 5.56
C VAL A 57 -14.62 35.71 4.08
N VAL A 58 -15.09 34.68 3.36
CA VAL A 58 -14.79 34.47 1.93
C VAL A 58 -15.97 34.84 1.02
N GLY A 59 -17.08 35.28 1.60
CA GLY A 59 -18.26 35.73 0.87
C GLY A 59 -19.49 35.86 1.74
N GLU A 60 -20.64 35.98 1.09
CA GLU A 60 -21.94 36.03 1.73
C GLU A 60 -22.90 35.08 1.02
N SER A 61 -23.78 34.41 1.77
CA SER A 61 -24.84 33.57 1.24
C SER A 61 -26.18 34.29 1.38
N GLY A 62 -26.96 34.34 0.29
CA GLY A 62 -28.33 34.86 0.32
C GLY A 62 -28.75 35.88 -0.74
N GLU A 63 -28.15 35.91 -1.93
CA GLU A 63 -28.54 36.84 -3.02
C GLU A 63 -30.06 36.90 -3.33
N GLN A 64 -30.86 35.90 -2.92
CA GLN A 64 -32.30 35.83 -3.15
C GLN A 64 -33.19 35.81 -1.89
N ARG A 65 -32.67 36.04 -0.67
CA ARG A 65 -33.49 35.99 0.57
C ARG A 65 -33.68 37.38 1.19
N ARG A 66 -34.92 37.70 1.61
CA ARG A 66 -35.20 38.88 2.45
C ARG A 66 -34.57 38.68 3.85
N GLY A 67 -33.49 39.39 4.13
CA GLY A 67 -32.76 39.40 5.42
C GLY A 67 -31.29 39.82 5.22
N PRO A 68 -30.51 40.08 6.28
CA PRO A 68 -29.06 40.30 6.14
C PRO A 68 -28.40 39.04 5.61
N ASN A 69 -27.55 39.16 4.59
CA ASN A 69 -26.83 38.02 4.04
C ASN A 69 -25.98 37.35 5.12
N ALA A 70 -25.94 36.02 5.13
CA ALA A 70 -25.14 35.29 6.11
C ALA A 70 -23.70 35.15 5.60
N ARG A 71 -22.73 35.63 6.38
CA ARG A 71 -21.29 35.51 6.09
C ARG A 71 -20.90 34.04 5.91
N LEU A 72 -20.13 33.77 4.86
CA LEU A 72 -19.47 32.50 4.60
C LEU A 72 -18.05 32.56 5.14
N TYR A 73 -17.72 31.63 6.02
CA TYR A 73 -16.41 31.49 6.63
C TYR A 73 -15.65 30.38 5.92
N GLY A 74 -14.38 30.61 5.59
CA GLY A 74 -13.51 29.63 4.95
C GLY A 74 -12.12 29.64 5.59
N ILE A 75 -11.39 28.53 5.46
CA ILE A 75 -10.00 28.43 5.92
C ILE A 75 -9.14 29.42 5.13
N VAL A 76 -8.22 30.09 5.82
CA VAL A 76 -7.19 30.94 5.20
C VAL A 76 -6.16 30.02 4.53
N ALA A 77 -6.36 29.76 3.24
CA ALA A 77 -5.68 28.69 2.52
C ALA A 77 -4.16 28.88 2.41
N ASP A 78 -3.71 30.13 2.24
CA ASP A 78 -2.29 30.54 2.16
C ASP A 78 -1.56 30.47 3.52
N ARG A 79 -2.26 30.07 4.60
CA ARG A 79 -1.66 29.92 5.92
C ARG A 79 -0.54 28.88 5.96
N ALA A 80 -0.58 27.91 5.05
CA ALA A 80 0.49 26.96 4.80
C ALA A 80 0.46 26.49 3.34
N HIS A 81 1.66 26.30 2.78
CA HIS A 81 1.85 25.62 1.51
C HIS A 81 2.45 24.24 1.75
N LEU A 82 1.96 23.25 1.02
CA LEU A 82 2.32 21.84 1.17
C LEU A 82 2.97 21.37 -0.13
N ALA A 83 3.96 20.49 -0.02
CA ALA A 83 4.50 19.78 -1.18
C ALA A 83 4.24 18.27 -1.02
N ALA A 84 3.88 17.63 -2.12
CA ALA A 84 3.74 16.19 -2.23
C ALA A 84 4.67 15.69 -3.34
N LEU A 85 5.42 14.64 -3.05
CA LEU A 85 6.35 14.01 -3.98
C LEU A 85 5.96 12.55 -4.17
N ASP A 86 6.01 12.08 -5.42
CA ASP A 86 6.00 10.67 -5.79
C ASP A 86 7.36 10.35 -6.44
N VAL A 87 8.19 9.63 -5.70
CA VAL A 87 9.58 9.29 -6.03
C VAL A 87 9.60 7.89 -6.64
N ARG A 88 9.85 7.82 -7.96
CA ARG A 88 9.94 6.57 -8.72
C ARG A 88 11.38 6.36 -9.18
N THR A 89 11.70 5.13 -9.56
CA THR A 89 13.04 4.78 -10.08
C THR A 89 13.43 5.60 -11.31
N GLY A 90 12.47 5.97 -12.16
CA GLY A 90 12.68 6.74 -13.39
C GLY A 90 12.42 8.24 -13.29
N GLY A 91 12.10 8.78 -12.11
CA GLY A 91 11.82 10.21 -11.96
C GLY A 91 11.02 10.59 -10.72
N VAL A 92 10.78 11.88 -10.57
CA VAL A 92 10.01 12.45 -9.45
C VAL A 92 8.86 13.30 -9.99
N PHE A 93 7.67 13.11 -9.42
CA PHE A 93 6.53 14.00 -9.59
C PHE A 93 6.37 14.83 -8.32
N VAL A 94 6.07 16.11 -8.49
CA VAL A 94 5.94 17.11 -7.43
C VAL A 94 4.63 17.86 -7.63
N LEU A 95 3.92 18.07 -6.54
CA LEU A 95 2.74 18.91 -6.47
C LEU A 95 2.89 19.86 -5.29
N VAL A 96 2.57 21.13 -5.50
CA VAL A 96 2.47 22.14 -4.44
C VAL A 96 1.02 22.57 -4.30
N SER A 97 0.51 22.58 -3.06
CA SER A 97 -0.85 22.98 -2.74
C SER A 97 -0.91 24.03 -1.63
N ASP A 98 -2.06 24.65 -1.48
CA ASP A 98 -2.43 25.38 -0.27
C ASP A 98 -2.89 24.44 0.86
N LEU A 99 -3.25 25.00 2.03
CA LEU A 99 -3.70 24.24 3.20
C LEU A 99 -5.03 23.51 2.99
N VAL A 100 -5.89 24.01 2.08
CA VAL A 100 -7.16 23.34 1.76
C VAL A 100 -6.98 22.23 0.72
N GLY A 101 -5.78 22.08 0.15
CA GLY A 101 -5.43 21.03 -0.81
C GLY A 101 -5.67 21.42 -2.27
N ARG A 102 -5.88 22.71 -2.57
CA ARG A 102 -5.94 23.18 -3.96
C ARG A 102 -4.53 23.15 -4.53
N VAL A 103 -4.37 22.45 -5.65
CA VAL A 103 -3.11 22.41 -6.40
C VAL A 103 -2.81 23.79 -6.98
N LEU A 104 -1.61 24.30 -6.69
CA LEU A 104 -1.11 25.59 -7.15
C LEU A 104 -0.08 25.43 -8.28
N ALA A 105 0.76 24.40 -8.20
CA ALA A 105 1.74 24.07 -9.22
C ALA A 105 2.08 22.57 -9.23
N GLU A 106 2.53 22.09 -10.37
CA GLU A 106 2.98 20.72 -10.59
C GLU A 106 4.31 20.74 -11.34
N ALA A 107 5.20 19.80 -11.01
CA ALA A 107 6.44 19.59 -11.71
C ALA A 107 6.74 18.10 -11.82
N SER A 108 7.34 17.68 -12.92
CA SER A 108 7.92 16.34 -13.04
C SER A 108 9.31 16.43 -13.63
N VAL A 109 10.19 15.54 -13.21
CA VAL A 109 11.54 15.40 -13.76
C VAL A 109 11.87 13.92 -13.98
N PRO A 110 12.20 13.51 -15.22
CA PRO A 110 12.73 12.17 -15.45
C PRO A 110 14.15 12.07 -14.91
N ILE A 111 14.49 10.93 -14.33
CA ILE A 111 15.83 10.60 -13.82
C ILE A 111 16.25 9.30 -14.51
N GLY A 112 17.29 9.38 -15.34
CA GLY A 112 17.82 8.22 -16.06
C GLY A 112 18.50 7.24 -15.11
N GLY A 113 18.46 5.93 -15.43
CA GLY A 113 19.12 4.92 -14.61
C GLY A 113 20.65 5.03 -14.55
N ASP A 114 21.26 5.76 -15.49
CA ASP A 114 22.67 6.13 -15.56
C ASP A 114 22.99 7.43 -14.83
N THR A 115 21.98 8.14 -14.32
CA THR A 115 22.16 9.40 -13.59
C THR A 115 22.78 9.11 -12.23
N GLY A 116 23.96 9.68 -11.98
CA GLY A 116 24.63 9.57 -10.69
C GLY A 116 23.79 10.14 -9.54
N THR A 117 24.03 9.63 -8.33
CA THR A 117 23.23 9.97 -7.15
C THR A 117 23.13 11.47 -6.87
N GLY A 118 24.24 12.21 -6.94
CA GLY A 118 24.26 13.67 -6.73
C GLY A 118 23.39 14.41 -7.74
N PRO A 119 23.66 14.28 -9.05
CA PRO A 119 22.84 14.90 -10.10
C PRO A 119 21.35 14.55 -10.02
N ALA A 120 21.00 13.30 -9.66
CA ALA A 120 19.60 12.90 -9.49
C ALA A 120 18.91 13.66 -8.34
N VAL A 121 19.59 13.82 -7.20
CA VAL A 121 19.08 14.64 -6.07
C VAL A 121 18.95 16.10 -6.50
N ASP A 122 19.96 16.67 -7.16
CA ASP A 122 19.94 18.07 -7.60
C ASP A 122 18.77 18.36 -8.55
N LEU A 123 18.51 17.45 -9.50
CA LEU A 123 17.37 17.53 -10.42
C LEU A 123 16.03 17.48 -9.68
N ALA A 124 15.88 16.58 -8.70
CA ALA A 124 14.67 16.45 -7.91
C ALA A 124 14.42 17.68 -7.01
N VAL A 125 15.46 18.19 -6.33
CA VAL A 125 15.39 19.41 -5.51
C VAL A 125 15.04 20.61 -6.39
N ALA A 126 15.67 20.76 -7.56
CA ALA A 126 15.34 21.83 -8.50
C ALA A 126 13.89 21.76 -9.00
N ALA A 127 13.32 20.55 -9.16
CA ALA A 127 11.92 20.39 -9.50
C ALA A 127 10.99 20.87 -8.37
N VAL A 128 11.34 20.60 -7.11
CA VAL A 128 10.61 21.13 -5.95
C VAL A 128 10.70 22.64 -5.86
N GLU A 129 11.91 23.21 -5.92
CA GLU A 129 12.13 24.66 -5.87
C GLU A 129 11.38 25.39 -6.99
N ARG A 130 11.36 24.82 -8.21
CA ARG A 130 10.57 25.34 -9.34
C ARG A 130 9.07 25.31 -9.05
N ALA A 131 8.53 24.19 -8.58
CA ALA A 131 7.10 24.09 -8.27
C ALA A 131 6.68 25.06 -7.16
N VAL A 132 7.51 25.23 -6.12
CA VAL A 132 7.27 26.20 -5.04
C VAL A 132 7.22 27.62 -5.58
N LYS A 133 8.17 27.98 -6.44
CA LYS A 133 8.22 29.30 -7.08
C LYS A 133 7.01 29.54 -7.99
N GLU A 134 6.63 28.57 -8.80
CA GLU A 134 5.45 28.65 -9.68
C GLU A 134 4.15 28.77 -8.90
N ALA A 135 4.05 28.11 -7.73
CA ALA A 135 2.93 28.23 -6.82
C ALA A 135 2.82 29.61 -6.13
N GLY A 136 3.87 30.45 -6.22
CA GLY A 136 3.92 31.72 -5.50
C GLY A 136 4.04 31.55 -3.99
N ALA A 137 4.54 30.39 -3.53
CA ALA A 137 4.70 30.10 -2.12
C ALA A 137 6.05 30.64 -1.61
N ASP A 138 6.02 31.48 -0.57
CA ASP A 138 7.25 31.99 0.06
C ASP A 138 8.04 30.88 0.77
N ARG A 139 7.32 29.94 1.39
CA ARG A 139 7.88 28.79 2.11
C ARG A 139 6.90 27.62 2.15
N LEU A 140 7.45 26.42 2.27
CA LEU A 140 6.69 25.20 2.53
C LEU A 140 6.57 24.95 4.04
N HIS A 141 5.39 24.51 4.47
CA HIS A 141 5.14 24.05 5.83
C HIS A 141 5.47 22.56 5.99
N THR A 142 5.05 21.75 5.02
CA THR A 142 5.20 20.28 5.10
C THR A 142 5.44 19.70 3.72
N VAL A 143 6.35 18.72 3.65
CA VAL A 143 6.69 17.96 2.44
C VAL A 143 6.39 16.49 2.72
N GLY A 144 5.41 15.93 2.01
CA GLY A 144 5.12 14.51 2.00
C GLY A 144 5.83 13.82 0.83
N ILE A 145 6.58 12.76 1.09
CA ILE A 145 7.32 12.00 0.08
C ILE A 145 6.83 10.57 0.07
N GLY A 146 6.27 10.14 -1.06
CA GLY A 146 6.03 8.74 -1.36
C GLY A 146 7.24 8.13 -2.06
N ALA A 147 7.78 7.05 -1.51
CA ALA A 147 8.90 6.34 -2.11
C ALA A 147 8.71 4.81 -1.99
N PRO A 148 9.27 4.03 -2.93
CA PRO A 148 9.38 2.58 -2.75
C PRO A 148 10.38 2.27 -1.63
N GLY A 149 10.18 1.12 -0.97
CA GLY A 149 11.08 0.59 0.05
C GLY A 149 10.52 0.63 1.47
N LEU A 150 11.38 0.20 2.40
CA LEU A 150 11.04 0.07 3.82
C LEU A 150 11.32 1.38 4.56
N ILE A 151 10.27 1.99 5.12
CA ILE A 151 10.38 3.18 5.96
C ILE A 151 10.37 2.76 7.42
N ASP A 152 11.38 3.15 8.18
CA ASP A 152 11.39 2.92 9.62
C ASP A 152 10.25 3.70 10.30
N PRO A 153 9.29 3.05 10.97
CA PRO A 153 8.15 3.74 11.56
C PRO A 153 8.52 4.67 12.72
N ALA A 154 9.68 4.46 13.36
CA ALA A 154 10.13 5.27 14.49
C ALA A 154 10.89 6.52 14.02
N THR A 155 11.75 6.40 13.01
CA THR A 155 12.58 7.51 12.54
C THR A 155 12.05 8.21 11.30
N GLY A 156 11.24 7.53 10.48
CA GLY A 156 10.81 8.00 9.16
C GLY A 156 11.88 7.83 8.08
N ASP A 157 12.98 7.12 8.37
CA ASP A 157 14.08 6.93 7.43
C ASP A 157 13.79 5.82 6.42
N LEU A 158 14.15 6.07 5.16
CA LEU A 158 14.20 5.04 4.14
C LEU A 158 15.40 4.12 4.36
N ARG A 159 15.13 2.84 4.65
CA ARG A 159 16.13 1.80 4.88
C ARG A 159 16.86 1.42 3.59
N ASP A 160 18.01 0.78 3.77
CA ASP A 160 18.86 0.41 2.64
C ASP A 160 18.34 -0.92 2.14
N SER A 161 17.82 -0.91 0.92
CA SER A 161 17.24 -2.09 0.30
C SER A 161 17.90 -2.28 -1.04
N GLY A 162 18.50 -3.47 -1.24
CA GLY A 162 19.07 -3.86 -2.51
C GLY A 162 18.06 -3.67 -3.62
N GLY A 163 18.44 -2.96 -4.68
CA GLY A 163 17.58 -2.72 -5.87
C GLY A 163 17.00 -1.32 -6.00
N LEU A 164 17.04 -0.46 -4.96
CA LEU A 164 16.62 0.94 -5.08
C LEU A 164 17.80 1.90 -5.33
N PRO A 165 17.62 2.95 -6.15
CA PRO A 165 18.66 3.95 -6.35
C PRO A 165 19.02 4.70 -5.06
N ALA A 166 20.32 4.84 -4.78
CA ALA A 166 20.82 5.52 -3.58
C ALA A 166 20.35 6.98 -3.43
N TRP A 167 19.92 7.62 -4.53
CA TRP A 167 19.42 8.99 -4.51
C TRP A 167 18.07 9.13 -3.81
N HIS A 168 17.24 8.08 -3.76
CA HIS A 168 15.94 8.12 -3.08
C HIS A 168 16.11 8.49 -1.60
N ARG A 169 17.03 7.81 -0.89
CA ARG A 169 17.34 8.09 0.51
C ARG A 169 17.94 9.49 0.67
N ARG A 170 18.90 9.86 -0.19
CA ARG A 170 19.59 11.14 -0.08
C ARG A 170 18.66 12.32 -0.33
N LEU A 171 17.66 12.18 -1.21
CA LEU A 171 16.70 13.23 -1.51
C LEU A 171 15.94 13.72 -0.27
N ALA A 172 15.43 12.81 0.56
CA ALA A 172 14.69 13.19 1.76
C ALA A 172 15.55 13.99 2.75
N ALA A 173 16.78 13.52 3.00
CA ALA A 173 17.75 14.21 3.85
C ALA A 173 18.12 15.59 3.28
N THR A 174 18.43 15.67 1.98
CA THR A 174 18.78 16.93 1.32
C THR A 174 17.61 17.91 1.32
N LEU A 175 16.37 17.46 1.13
CA LEU A 175 15.20 18.33 1.23
C LEU A 175 15.04 18.89 2.65
N GLN A 176 15.26 18.07 3.69
CA GLN A 176 15.18 18.54 5.07
C GLN A 176 16.28 19.55 5.42
N GLU A 177 17.50 19.37 4.88
CA GLU A 177 18.61 20.31 5.01
C GLU A 177 18.35 21.65 4.28
N ARG A 178 17.75 21.58 3.09
CA ARG A 178 17.47 22.75 2.24
C ARG A 178 16.23 23.52 2.68
N LEU A 179 15.29 22.84 3.34
CA LEU A 179 14.02 23.38 3.81
C LEU A 179 13.89 23.19 5.34
N PRO A 180 14.73 23.86 6.16
CA PRO A 180 14.80 23.60 7.60
C PRO A 180 13.52 23.96 8.37
N GLU A 181 12.70 24.87 7.84
CA GLU A 181 11.39 25.23 8.41
C GLU A 181 10.29 24.24 8.01
N ALA A 182 10.47 23.50 6.92
CA ALA A 182 9.49 22.55 6.45
C ALA A 182 9.68 21.22 7.17
N ARG A 183 8.57 20.60 7.54
CA ARG A 183 8.57 19.22 8.02
C ARG A 183 8.61 18.26 6.83
N VAL A 184 9.70 17.52 6.66
CA VAL A 184 9.79 16.47 5.64
C VAL A 184 9.38 15.12 6.24
N THR A 185 8.45 14.43 5.57
CA THR A 185 7.98 13.10 5.96
C THR A 185 8.07 12.16 4.78
N VAL A 186 8.56 10.95 5.00
CA VAL A 186 8.63 9.88 4.00
C VAL A 186 7.68 8.77 4.39
N GLU A 187 6.98 8.21 3.41
CA GLU A 187 6.10 7.06 3.57
C GLU A 187 6.22 6.14 2.36
N ASN A 188 5.92 4.86 2.56
CA ASN A 188 5.88 3.89 1.50
C ASN A 188 4.77 4.24 0.49
N GLU A 189 5.05 4.09 -0.81
CA GLU A 189 4.12 4.42 -1.88
C GLU A 189 2.77 3.66 -1.79
N THR A 190 2.82 2.39 -1.40
CA THR A 190 1.64 1.53 -1.28
C THR A 190 0.77 1.96 -0.10
N ASN A 191 1.40 2.38 1.00
CA ASN A 191 0.71 2.96 2.16
C ASN A 191 0.00 4.27 1.81
N LEU A 192 0.67 5.17 1.10
CA LEU A 192 0.07 6.43 0.65
C LEU A 192 -1.09 6.19 -0.33
N ALA A 193 -0.95 5.25 -1.25
CA ALA A 193 -2.03 4.86 -2.15
C ALA A 193 -3.25 4.35 -1.38
N ALA A 194 -3.06 3.56 -0.33
CA ALA A 194 -4.17 3.11 0.52
C ALA A 194 -4.85 4.26 1.26
N LEU A 195 -4.08 5.19 1.83
CA LEU A 195 -4.63 6.39 2.47
C LEU A 195 -5.43 7.24 1.48
N ALA A 196 -4.97 7.36 0.24
CA ALA A 196 -5.68 8.06 -0.81
C ALA A 196 -7.00 7.35 -1.18
N GLU A 197 -6.97 6.03 -1.40
CA GLU A 197 -8.17 5.25 -1.72
C GLU A 197 -9.18 5.23 -0.57
N GLN A 198 -8.73 5.29 0.68
CA GLN A 198 -9.59 5.42 1.86
C GLN A 198 -10.28 6.79 1.94
N ARG A 199 -9.62 7.87 1.52
CA ARG A 199 -10.19 9.22 1.66
C ARG A 199 -11.02 9.65 0.47
N GLU A 200 -10.58 9.28 -0.72
CA GLU A 200 -11.09 9.86 -1.96
C GLU A 200 -11.52 8.80 -2.97
N GLY A 201 -11.22 7.51 -2.72
CA GLY A 201 -11.31 6.47 -3.73
C GLY A 201 -12.22 5.30 -3.37
N ALA A 202 -11.78 4.11 -3.79
CA ALA A 202 -12.53 2.87 -3.80
C ALA A 202 -12.81 2.31 -2.40
N ALA A 203 -12.17 2.82 -1.35
CA ALA A 203 -12.32 2.38 0.04
C ALA A 203 -12.91 3.46 0.97
N ARG A 204 -13.55 4.51 0.42
CA ARG A 204 -14.13 5.62 1.20
C ARG A 204 -15.21 5.23 2.22
N ASP A 205 -15.84 4.08 2.02
CA ASP A 205 -16.86 3.47 2.87
C ASP A 205 -16.29 2.33 3.74
N ARG A 206 -14.97 2.19 3.83
CA ARG A 206 -14.28 1.09 4.52
C ARG A 206 -13.21 1.61 5.48
N ASP A 207 -13.38 1.31 6.76
CA ASP A 207 -12.37 1.56 7.79
C ASP A 207 -11.34 0.43 7.90
N THR A 208 -11.71 -0.78 7.47
CA THR A 208 -10.82 -1.95 7.43
C THR A 208 -10.80 -2.50 6.00
N PHE A 209 -9.62 -2.54 5.40
CA PHE A 209 -9.37 -3.10 4.07
C PHE A 209 -7.88 -3.32 3.83
N VAL A 210 -7.54 -4.09 2.80
CA VAL A 210 -6.17 -4.18 2.29
C VAL A 210 -6.10 -3.66 0.86
N LEU A 211 -5.14 -2.79 0.58
CA LEU A 211 -4.77 -2.46 -0.80
C LEU A 211 -3.66 -3.40 -1.24
N LEU A 212 -3.87 -4.16 -2.31
CA LEU A 212 -2.84 -4.93 -2.99
C LEU A 212 -2.29 -4.10 -4.15
N TRP A 213 -1.03 -3.69 -4.05
CA TRP A 213 -0.36 -2.92 -5.08
C TRP A 213 0.16 -3.85 -6.18
N LEU A 214 -0.27 -3.60 -7.42
CA LEU A 214 0.15 -4.33 -8.61
C LEU A 214 0.77 -3.35 -9.61
N GLY A 215 2.09 -3.39 -9.76
CA GLY A 215 2.84 -2.51 -10.65
C GLY A 215 4.17 -3.12 -11.05
N HIS A 216 5.24 -2.31 -11.03
CA HIS A 216 6.59 -2.82 -11.26
C HIS A 216 6.93 -3.94 -10.28
N GLY A 217 6.69 -3.69 -8.98
CA GLY A 217 6.66 -4.71 -7.94
C GLY A 217 5.26 -4.99 -7.43
N VAL A 218 5.18 -5.85 -6.41
CA VAL A 218 3.96 -6.15 -5.68
C VAL A 218 4.15 -5.86 -4.21
N GLY A 219 3.11 -5.34 -3.57
CA GLY A 219 3.10 -5.01 -2.15
C GLY A 219 1.67 -4.94 -1.64
N ALA A 220 1.51 -4.66 -0.36
CA ALA A 220 0.22 -4.46 0.25
C ALA A 220 0.28 -3.36 1.31
N ALA A 221 -0.83 -2.65 1.48
CA ALA A 221 -1.03 -1.74 2.60
C ALA A 221 -2.23 -2.22 3.39
N VAL A 222 -2.07 -2.25 4.71
CA VAL A 222 -3.07 -2.78 5.64
C VAL A 222 -3.65 -1.62 6.42
N VAL A 223 -4.97 -1.41 6.28
CA VAL A 223 -5.71 -0.42 7.04
C VAL A 223 -6.71 -1.16 7.92
N LEU A 224 -6.61 -0.98 9.24
CA LEU A 224 -7.52 -1.59 10.22
C LEU A 224 -8.07 -0.50 11.13
N ASP A 225 -9.38 -0.43 11.29
CA ASP A 225 -10.07 0.55 12.13
C ASP A 225 -9.70 2.01 11.78
N GLY A 226 -9.71 2.33 10.49
CA GLY A 226 -9.36 3.64 9.97
C GLY A 226 -7.87 3.96 10.02
N THR A 227 -7.04 3.02 10.49
CA THR A 227 -5.63 3.27 10.80
C THR A 227 -4.71 2.41 9.95
N LEU A 228 -3.80 3.07 9.23
CA LEU A 228 -2.73 2.43 8.49
C LEU A 228 -1.77 1.68 9.44
N ARG A 229 -1.48 0.42 9.13
CA ARG A 229 -0.57 -0.43 9.89
C ARG A 229 0.78 -0.52 9.20
N ARG A 230 1.80 0.02 9.86
CA ARG A 230 3.21 0.01 9.39
C ARG A 230 4.00 -1.21 9.89
N GLY A 231 3.56 -1.80 10.99
CA GLY A 231 4.26 -2.92 11.65
C GLY A 231 5.51 -2.45 12.41
N ALA A 232 6.23 -3.39 13.04
CA ALA A 232 7.37 -3.06 13.90
C ALA A 232 8.60 -2.56 13.11
N SER A 233 8.80 -3.05 11.89
CA SER A 233 9.96 -2.74 11.03
C SER A 233 9.63 -1.81 9.87
N GLY A 234 8.36 -1.45 9.69
CA GLY A 234 7.87 -0.76 8.49
C GLY A 234 7.53 -1.67 7.32
N GLY A 235 7.80 -2.99 7.42
CA GLY A 235 7.59 -3.96 6.34
C GLY A 235 6.22 -4.63 6.32
N THR A 236 5.18 -3.97 6.83
CA THR A 236 3.81 -4.53 6.69
C THR A 236 3.44 -4.59 5.22
N GLY A 237 2.98 -5.75 4.78
CA GLY A 237 2.50 -5.93 3.42
C GLY A 237 3.60 -6.15 2.37
N GLU A 238 4.81 -6.54 2.79
CA GLU A 238 5.87 -7.09 1.92
C GLU A 238 5.51 -8.49 1.38
N ILE A 239 4.29 -8.62 0.81
CA ILE A 239 3.73 -9.88 0.32
C ILE A 239 4.48 -10.41 -0.89
N GLY A 240 5.31 -9.59 -1.55
CA GLY A 240 6.19 -10.06 -2.63
C GLY A 240 7.13 -11.18 -2.20
N PHE A 241 7.55 -11.18 -0.93
CA PHE A 241 8.38 -12.24 -0.33
C PHE A 241 7.60 -13.46 0.14
N LEU A 242 6.28 -13.49 -0.03
CA LEU A 242 5.47 -14.64 0.38
C LEU A 242 5.84 -15.87 -0.48
N PRO A 243 6.30 -16.98 0.12
CA PRO A 243 6.51 -18.22 -0.61
C PRO A 243 5.16 -18.78 -1.04
N VAL A 244 4.96 -18.96 -2.34
CA VAL A 244 3.68 -19.40 -2.91
C VAL A 244 3.89 -20.52 -3.92
N PRO A 245 2.91 -21.42 -4.12
CA PRO A 245 2.98 -22.41 -5.19
C PRO A 245 3.12 -21.75 -6.56
N GLY A 246 3.88 -22.39 -7.46
CA GLY A 246 4.06 -21.93 -8.84
C GLY A 246 5.32 -21.09 -9.08
N THR A 247 6.16 -20.90 -8.06
CA THR A 247 7.48 -20.29 -8.20
C THR A 247 8.58 -21.37 -8.25
N ALA A 248 9.72 -21.05 -8.87
CA ALA A 248 10.80 -22.01 -9.10
C ALA A 248 11.78 -22.16 -7.91
N SER A 249 11.77 -21.21 -6.98
CA SER A 249 12.67 -21.11 -5.82
C SER A 249 11.96 -20.42 -4.67
N LEU A 250 12.61 -20.39 -3.49
CA LEU A 250 12.17 -19.55 -2.38
C LEU A 250 12.82 -18.16 -2.48
N PRO A 251 12.16 -17.12 -1.94
CA PRO A 251 12.78 -15.80 -1.79
C PRO A 251 13.88 -15.80 -0.73
N SER A 252 14.70 -14.76 -0.76
CA SER A 252 15.79 -14.52 0.19
C SER A 252 15.53 -13.28 1.05
N SER A 253 16.42 -12.97 2.00
CA SER A 253 16.31 -11.76 2.83
C SER A 253 16.50 -10.45 2.05
N THR A 254 17.05 -10.51 0.83
CA THR A 254 17.38 -9.33 0.01
C THR A 254 16.71 -9.33 -1.35
N ASP A 255 15.97 -10.39 -1.68
CA ASP A 255 15.35 -10.57 -2.98
C ASP A 255 14.05 -11.35 -2.86
N CYS A 256 13.00 -10.82 -3.49
CA CYS A 256 11.67 -11.41 -3.51
C CYS A 256 11.45 -12.36 -4.69
N ASP A 257 12.46 -12.57 -5.55
CA ASP A 257 12.44 -13.61 -6.57
C ASP A 257 12.21 -15.00 -5.98
N GLY A 258 11.30 -15.77 -6.58
CA GLY A 258 10.81 -17.02 -6.01
C GLY A 258 9.66 -16.85 -5.02
N GLY A 259 9.33 -15.62 -4.62
CA GLY A 259 8.11 -15.29 -3.88
C GLY A 259 6.93 -14.94 -4.80
N PHE A 260 5.85 -14.48 -4.20
CA PHE A 260 4.64 -14.00 -4.89
C PHE A 260 4.92 -12.93 -5.95
N HIS A 261 6.00 -12.14 -5.77
CA HIS A 261 6.47 -11.19 -6.77
C HIS A 261 6.61 -11.83 -8.16
N SER A 262 7.21 -13.02 -8.25
CA SER A 262 7.44 -13.74 -9.50
C SER A 262 6.16 -14.24 -10.19
N LEU A 263 4.98 -14.09 -9.58
CA LEU A 263 3.70 -14.42 -10.20
C LEU A 263 2.95 -13.20 -10.72
N ALA A 264 2.99 -12.09 -9.98
CA ALA A 264 2.07 -10.97 -10.16
C ALA A 264 2.74 -9.62 -10.50
N ALA A 265 4.07 -9.51 -10.41
CA ALA A 265 4.79 -8.31 -10.80
C ALA A 265 4.82 -8.11 -12.32
N ALA A 266 5.18 -6.90 -12.77
CA ALA A 266 5.17 -6.52 -14.18
C ALA A 266 5.90 -7.49 -15.12
N ALA A 267 7.08 -7.97 -14.73
CA ALA A 267 7.84 -8.93 -15.51
C ALA A 267 7.08 -10.25 -15.72
N ALA A 268 6.48 -10.79 -14.65
CA ALA A 268 5.70 -12.03 -14.69
C ALA A 268 4.41 -11.90 -15.52
N ILE A 269 3.81 -10.71 -15.53
CA ILE A 269 2.68 -10.36 -16.40
C ILE A 269 3.14 -10.34 -17.87
N GLY A 270 4.29 -9.73 -18.15
CA GLY A 270 4.90 -9.71 -19.48
C GLY A 270 5.21 -11.10 -20.01
N ASP A 271 5.80 -11.97 -19.19
CA ASP A 271 6.06 -13.37 -19.52
C ASP A 271 4.77 -14.15 -19.82
N LEU A 272 3.74 -13.98 -18.98
CA LEU A 272 2.44 -14.61 -19.19
C LEU A 272 1.81 -14.17 -20.52
N ALA A 273 1.84 -12.87 -20.81
CA ALA A 273 1.32 -12.31 -22.06
C ALA A 273 2.07 -12.86 -23.27
N ARG A 274 3.41 -12.91 -23.24
CA ARG A 274 4.23 -13.52 -24.30
C ARG A 274 3.89 -14.99 -24.49
N GLY A 275 3.79 -15.75 -23.40
CA GLY A 275 3.46 -17.18 -23.44
C GLY A 275 2.10 -17.47 -24.08
N LEU A 276 1.14 -16.55 -23.94
CA LEU A 276 -0.18 -16.64 -24.57
C LEU A 276 -0.27 -15.92 -25.92
N GLY A 277 0.83 -15.35 -26.43
CA GLY A 277 0.89 -14.67 -27.72
C GLY A 277 0.14 -13.35 -27.78
N LEU A 278 0.03 -12.63 -26.66
CA LEU A 278 -0.47 -11.25 -26.62
C LEU A 278 0.65 -10.26 -26.99
N PRO A 279 0.33 -9.09 -27.56
CA PRO A 279 1.32 -8.04 -27.83
C PRO A 279 1.88 -7.49 -26.51
N THR A 280 3.21 -7.52 -26.37
CA THR A 280 3.93 -6.96 -25.21
C THR A 280 5.37 -6.67 -25.61
N ALA A 281 5.97 -5.68 -24.96
CA ALA A 281 7.38 -5.35 -25.13
C ALA A 281 8.29 -6.49 -24.64
N ALA A 282 9.56 -6.46 -25.04
CA ALA A 282 10.55 -7.46 -24.62
C ALA A 282 10.80 -7.43 -23.10
N VAL A 283 10.86 -6.22 -22.52
CA VAL A 283 10.93 -5.97 -21.08
C VAL A 283 9.65 -5.25 -20.69
N THR A 284 9.00 -5.73 -19.63
CA THR A 284 7.71 -5.20 -19.18
C THR A 284 7.88 -4.58 -17.80
N ASP A 285 7.74 -3.25 -17.73
CA ASP A 285 7.66 -2.47 -16.50
C ASP A 285 6.21 -2.29 -16.05
N GLY A 286 5.97 -1.54 -14.97
CA GLY A 286 4.62 -1.27 -14.45
C GLY A 286 3.66 -0.75 -15.51
N PRO A 287 4.01 0.33 -16.25
CA PRO A 287 3.17 0.87 -17.31
C PRO A 287 2.94 -0.13 -18.46
N GLY A 288 3.97 -0.86 -18.88
CA GLY A 288 3.84 -1.88 -19.92
C GLY A 288 2.92 -3.04 -19.50
N ALA A 289 3.00 -3.49 -18.25
CA ALA A 289 2.11 -4.51 -17.73
C ALA A 289 0.66 -4.01 -17.68
N ALA A 290 0.46 -2.76 -17.27
CA ALA A 290 -0.84 -2.11 -17.28
C ALA A 290 -1.42 -1.98 -18.70
N GLU A 291 -0.60 -1.67 -19.71
CA GLU A 291 -1.03 -1.61 -21.11
C GLU A 291 -1.53 -2.98 -21.61
N VAL A 292 -0.79 -4.04 -21.33
CA VAL A 292 -1.17 -5.42 -21.69
C VAL A 292 -2.52 -5.79 -21.05
N VAL A 293 -2.67 -5.53 -19.75
CA VAL A 293 -3.90 -5.83 -19.01
C VAL A 293 -5.07 -5.03 -19.55
N ARG A 294 -4.88 -3.73 -19.81
CA ARG A 294 -5.91 -2.85 -20.38
C ARG A 294 -6.35 -3.33 -21.77
N GLY A 295 -5.40 -3.74 -22.61
CA GLY A 295 -5.67 -4.31 -23.93
C GLY A 295 -6.47 -5.61 -23.85
N ALA A 296 -6.13 -6.49 -22.92
CA ALA A 296 -6.88 -7.72 -22.68
C ALA A 296 -8.32 -7.45 -22.20
N VAL A 297 -8.50 -6.55 -21.22
CA VAL A 297 -9.82 -6.13 -20.73
C VAL A 297 -10.67 -5.52 -21.85
N ALA A 298 -10.09 -4.63 -22.66
CA ALA A 298 -10.79 -4.02 -23.79
C ALA A 298 -11.23 -5.08 -24.82
N THR A 299 -10.37 -6.06 -25.12
CA THR A 299 -10.66 -7.14 -26.06
C THR A 299 -11.81 -8.03 -25.57
N VAL A 300 -11.79 -8.45 -24.30
CA VAL A 300 -12.84 -9.30 -23.71
C VAL A 300 -14.17 -8.56 -23.62
N THR A 301 -14.14 -7.28 -23.22
CA THR A 301 -15.34 -6.44 -23.11
C THR A 301 -15.98 -6.21 -24.48
N ALA A 302 -15.17 -5.95 -25.52
CA ALA A 302 -15.66 -5.77 -26.89
C ALA A 302 -16.26 -7.05 -27.49
N ALA A 303 -15.78 -8.22 -27.07
CA ALA A 303 -16.32 -9.51 -27.51
C ALA A 303 -17.67 -9.88 -26.86
N GLY A 304 -18.22 -9.03 -25.98
CA GLY A 304 -19.46 -9.33 -25.24
C GLY A 304 -19.29 -10.40 -24.17
N GLY A 305 -18.05 -10.84 -23.94
CA GLY A 305 -17.72 -11.79 -22.89
C GLY A 305 -17.73 -11.07 -21.55
N THR A 306 -18.78 -11.25 -20.76
CA THR A 306 -18.51 -11.46 -19.32
C THR A 306 -17.83 -12.82 -19.28
N PRO A 307 -16.55 -12.97 -18.86
CA PRO A 307 -15.92 -14.29 -18.79
C PRO A 307 -16.84 -15.22 -18.03
N ALA A 308 -17.36 -16.21 -18.75
CA ALA A 308 -18.39 -17.09 -18.26
C ALA A 308 -17.81 -17.95 -17.14
N ALA A 309 -18.60 -18.13 -16.08
CA ALA A 309 -18.34 -19.15 -15.07
C ALA A 309 -18.03 -20.48 -15.76
N GLY A 310 -16.91 -21.09 -15.36
CA GLY A 310 -16.20 -22.10 -16.13
C GLY A 310 -17.07 -23.20 -16.75
N SER A 311 -16.93 -23.39 -18.05
CA SER A 311 -17.13 -24.69 -18.67
C SER A 311 -15.84 -25.50 -18.48
N GLY A 312 -15.85 -26.41 -17.52
CA GLY A 312 -14.79 -27.41 -17.37
C GLY A 312 -14.70 -28.27 -18.63
N THR A 313 -13.74 -27.98 -19.49
CA THR A 313 -13.22 -28.95 -20.46
C THR A 313 -11.99 -29.58 -19.83
N GLY A 314 -12.15 -30.84 -19.41
CA GLY A 314 -11.15 -31.59 -18.66
C GLY A 314 -9.80 -31.67 -19.35
N VAL A 315 -8.79 -31.14 -18.68
CA VAL A 315 -7.43 -31.64 -18.81
C VAL A 315 -7.39 -32.91 -17.97
N ARG A 316 -7.11 -34.04 -18.63
CA ARG A 316 -6.86 -35.32 -17.95
C ARG A 316 -5.55 -35.17 -17.19
N ASP A 317 -5.62 -35.18 -15.87
CA ASP A 317 -4.44 -35.35 -15.01
C ASP A 317 -3.83 -36.73 -15.25
N ALA A 318 -2.57 -36.74 -15.65
CA ALA A 318 -1.72 -37.91 -15.70
C ALA A 318 -1.09 -38.14 -14.32
N HIS A 319 -1.91 -38.42 -13.31
CA HIS A 319 -1.46 -38.96 -12.02
C HIS A 319 -2.52 -39.90 -11.46
N ASP A 320 -2.73 -41.02 -12.15
CA ASP A 320 -3.37 -42.17 -11.55
C ASP A 320 -2.57 -43.43 -11.91
N ARG A 321 -1.72 -43.85 -10.98
CA ARG A 321 -1.22 -45.23 -10.92
C ARG A 321 -1.64 -45.79 -9.57
N PRO A 322 -2.36 -46.91 -9.52
CA PRO A 322 -2.72 -47.55 -8.27
C PRO A 322 -1.46 -48.17 -7.65
N LEU A 323 -1.29 -47.97 -6.34
CA LEU A 323 -0.35 -48.75 -5.52
C LEU A 323 -0.94 -50.14 -5.28
N PRO A 324 -0.11 -51.21 -5.21
CA PRO A 324 -0.59 -52.58 -5.08
C PRO A 324 -1.03 -52.90 -3.65
N ASP A 325 -2.01 -53.80 -3.56
CA ASP A 325 -2.59 -54.35 -2.33
C ASP A 325 -1.53 -54.99 -1.41
N GLY A 326 -1.61 -54.65 -0.13
CA GLY A 326 -0.87 -55.29 0.95
C GLY A 326 -1.83 -55.77 2.03
N ASP A 327 -1.69 -57.05 2.36
CA ASP A 327 -2.58 -57.88 3.18
C ASP A 327 -2.94 -57.37 4.58
N ARG A 328 -4.14 -57.78 5.00
CA ARG A 328 -4.71 -57.68 6.34
C ARG A 328 -3.98 -58.57 7.35
N ALA A 329 -3.85 -58.08 8.59
CA ALA A 329 -3.99 -58.90 9.79
C ALA A 329 -4.32 -58.05 11.04
N ASP A 330 -5.53 -58.28 11.56
CA ASP A 330 -5.99 -58.35 12.96
C ASP A 330 -5.40 -57.46 14.07
N ALA A 331 -6.28 -56.67 14.69
CA ALA A 331 -6.60 -56.80 16.13
C ALA A 331 -7.93 -56.07 16.49
N ALA A 332 -8.90 -56.86 16.96
CA ALA A 332 -10.07 -56.45 17.75
C ALA A 332 -9.61 -56.01 19.18
N ALA A 333 -10.38 -55.47 20.14
CA ALA A 333 -11.79 -55.23 20.44
C ALA A 333 -11.80 -54.18 21.60
N GLU A 334 -12.82 -53.32 21.77
CA GLU A 334 -13.89 -53.34 22.81
C GLU A 334 -14.16 -51.86 23.15
N ALA A 335 -15.33 -51.30 23.52
CA ALA A 335 -16.74 -51.66 23.66
C ALA A 335 -17.51 -50.29 23.76
N ALA A 336 -18.64 -50.06 23.06
CA ALA A 336 -20.05 -50.07 23.54
C ALA A 336 -20.29 -49.38 24.92
N GLY A 337 -21.30 -48.55 25.20
CA GLY A 337 -22.55 -48.04 24.57
C GLY A 337 -23.05 -46.89 25.49
N ALA A 338 -24.23 -46.25 25.43
CA ALA A 338 -25.45 -46.34 24.64
C ALA A 338 -26.28 -45.04 24.92
N ASP A 339 -27.21 -44.72 24.00
CA ASP A 339 -28.54 -44.08 24.11
C ASP A 339 -28.93 -43.18 25.30
N ASP A 340 -29.64 -42.05 25.07
CA ASP A 340 -31.09 -42.08 24.78
C ASP A 340 -31.71 -40.69 24.44
N ALA A 341 -32.89 -40.76 23.85
CA ALA A 341 -33.68 -39.82 23.05
C ALA A 341 -34.19 -38.50 23.70
N ARG A 342 -34.55 -37.51 22.86
CA ARG A 342 -35.97 -37.22 22.46
C ARG A 342 -36.12 -35.96 21.61
N GLN A 343 -37.15 -36.02 20.77
CA GLN A 343 -37.52 -35.19 19.63
C GLN A 343 -38.84 -34.43 19.89
N ALA A 344 -39.19 -33.54 18.95
CA ALA A 344 -40.43 -32.75 18.77
C ALA A 344 -40.40 -31.34 19.38
N ASP A 345 -40.84 -30.26 18.74
CA ASP A 345 -41.66 -30.09 17.53
C ASP A 345 -41.49 -28.65 16.98
N ALA A 346 -41.70 -28.47 15.68
CA ALA A 346 -41.91 -27.18 14.99
C ALA A 346 -43.45 -26.88 14.93
N PRO A 347 -44.01 -25.81 14.31
CA PRO A 347 -43.39 -24.86 13.37
C PRO A 347 -43.89 -23.38 13.40
N SER A 348 -43.16 -22.56 12.64
CA SER A 348 -43.53 -21.38 11.82
C SER A 348 -44.74 -20.48 12.15
N SER A 349 -44.50 -19.16 12.23
CA SER A 349 -45.19 -18.15 11.40
C SER A 349 -44.62 -16.73 11.62
N VAL A 350 -44.20 -16.10 10.51
CA VAL A 350 -43.90 -14.65 10.27
C VAL A 350 -45.20 -14.07 9.65
N PRO A 351 -45.65 -12.78 9.78
CA PRO A 351 -44.87 -11.58 9.48
C PRO A 351 -45.20 -10.28 10.27
N GLY A 352 -44.34 -9.27 10.06
CA GLY A 352 -44.30 -8.02 10.81
C GLY A 352 -45.20 -6.88 10.34
N VAL A 353 -45.05 -5.74 11.02
CA VAL A 353 -45.52 -4.41 10.61
C VAL A 353 -44.50 -3.36 11.09
N ARG A 354 -44.21 -2.40 10.22
CA ARG A 354 -43.30 -1.25 10.40
C ARG A 354 -44.01 -0.05 11.06
N ALA A 355 -43.14 0.79 11.64
CA ALA A 355 -43.19 2.27 11.72
C ALA A 355 -44.21 2.92 12.68
N ALA A 356 -43.72 3.66 13.66
CA ALA A 356 -43.53 5.12 13.58
C ALA A 356 -43.54 5.77 15.00
N ASP A 357 -42.54 6.63 15.20
CA ASP A 357 -42.54 7.88 15.97
C ASP A 357 -42.96 7.90 17.46
N VAL A 358 -42.06 8.43 18.30
CA VAL A 358 -42.18 9.76 18.96
C VAL A 358 -41.24 9.86 20.18
N ALA A 359 -40.35 10.84 20.11
CA ALA A 359 -39.78 11.70 21.17
C ALA A 359 -39.10 11.12 22.44
N ALA A 360 -37.78 11.37 22.50
CA ALA A 360 -37.10 12.18 23.51
C ALA A 360 -37.47 12.06 25.00
N ALA A 361 -36.55 11.52 25.79
CA ALA A 361 -36.22 12.03 27.13
C ALA A 361 -34.82 11.54 27.56
N GLY A 362 -33.87 12.46 27.69
CA GLY A 362 -32.58 12.17 28.33
C GLY A 362 -32.71 12.13 29.86
N PRO A 363 -31.79 11.48 30.58
CA PRO A 363 -31.74 11.59 32.03
C PRO A 363 -30.68 12.61 32.48
N ALA A 364 -31.14 13.63 33.20
CA ALA A 364 -30.32 14.46 34.08
C ALA A 364 -30.14 13.78 35.46
N PRO A 365 -29.13 14.18 36.26
CA PRO A 365 -28.55 13.36 37.32
C PRO A 365 -29.24 13.56 38.69
N ARG A 366 -29.13 12.53 39.55
CA ARG A 366 -29.56 12.59 40.95
C ARG A 366 -28.44 13.10 41.86
N SER A 367 -28.80 14.07 42.69
CA SER A 367 -27.98 14.72 43.71
C SER A 367 -28.14 14.10 45.11
N ALA A 368 -27.00 14.03 45.81
CA ALA A 368 -26.75 14.32 47.24
C ALA A 368 -27.41 13.47 48.35
N VAL A 369 -26.59 13.02 49.32
CA VAL A 369 -26.66 13.42 50.74
C VAL A 369 -25.24 13.29 51.39
N ARG A 370 -24.96 14.22 52.31
CA ARG A 370 -23.72 14.53 53.06
C ARG A 370 -23.35 13.53 54.17
N GLY A 371 -22.06 13.53 54.55
CA GLY A 371 -21.55 13.14 55.87
C GLY A 371 -20.10 13.65 56.07
N ARG A 372 -19.76 14.13 57.27
CA ARG A 372 -18.66 15.08 57.60
C ARG A 372 -17.41 14.41 58.23
N ALA A 373 -16.27 15.10 58.08
CA ALA A 373 -15.19 15.42 59.05
C ALA A 373 -14.03 14.44 59.37
N GLY A 374 -12.83 15.04 59.51
CA GLY A 374 -11.63 14.54 60.22
C GLY A 374 -10.41 14.35 59.30
N ALA A 375 -9.57 15.35 59.03
CA ALA A 375 -8.45 15.88 59.84
C ALA A 375 -7.14 15.07 59.79
N ALA A 376 -6.06 15.82 59.51
CA ALA A 376 -4.64 15.63 59.87
C ALA A 376 -3.73 14.72 59.02
N ALA A 377 -2.64 15.34 58.52
CA ALA A 377 -1.24 15.04 58.85
C ALA A 377 -0.31 15.05 57.62
N ALA A 378 0.70 15.91 57.71
CA ALA A 378 1.87 15.98 56.86
C ALA A 378 2.83 14.80 57.10
N ALA A 379 3.60 14.43 56.08
CA ALA A 379 5.02 14.08 56.22
C ALA A 379 5.68 13.90 54.85
N ALA A 380 6.88 14.48 54.74
CA ALA A 380 7.87 14.27 53.69
C ALA A 380 8.48 12.86 53.76
N GLY A 381 9.13 12.44 52.67
CA GLY A 381 10.00 11.26 52.70
C GLY A 381 10.42 10.77 51.33
N ALA A 382 11.57 11.25 50.85
CA ALA A 382 12.36 10.63 49.80
C ALA A 382 12.94 9.28 50.24
N ALA A 383 13.14 8.35 49.29
CA ALA A 383 14.32 7.48 49.12
C ALA A 383 14.00 6.29 48.22
N GLY A 384 14.97 5.89 47.38
CA GLY A 384 15.06 4.50 46.91
C GLY A 384 15.49 4.29 45.46
N ALA A 385 16.68 4.74 45.09
CA ALA A 385 17.39 4.27 43.91
C ALA A 385 18.20 2.99 44.22
N VAL A 386 18.19 2.03 43.29
CA VAL A 386 19.25 1.02 43.00
C VAL A 386 19.02 0.65 41.52
N GLY A 387 19.95 0.70 40.56
CA GLY A 387 21.41 0.73 40.58
C GLY A 387 21.91 -0.45 39.75
N ALA A 388 22.34 -0.22 38.51
CA ALA A 388 23.25 -1.09 37.76
C ALA A 388 23.91 -0.29 36.61
N GLU A 389 25.10 0.23 36.89
CA GLU A 389 26.11 0.68 35.93
C GLU A 389 26.75 -0.51 35.19
N LEU A 390 27.25 -0.23 33.98
CA LEU A 390 28.62 -0.46 33.49
C LEU A 390 28.57 -0.20 31.96
N LEU A 391 29.55 0.34 31.24
CA LEU A 391 30.79 1.08 31.48
C LEU A 391 31.28 1.43 30.06
N VAL A 392 31.54 2.70 29.76
CA VAL A 392 32.03 3.17 28.44
C VAL A 392 33.57 3.23 28.49
N PRO A 393 34.31 2.97 27.39
CA PRO A 393 35.66 3.50 27.27
C PRO A 393 35.71 4.66 26.28
N GLU A 394 36.14 5.82 26.78
CA GLU A 394 36.72 6.88 25.95
C GLU A 394 38.13 6.49 25.51
N VAL A 395 38.50 6.82 24.27
CA VAL A 395 39.91 6.93 23.86
C VAL A 395 40.11 8.14 22.95
N HIS A 396 41.22 8.82 23.21
CA HIS A 396 41.63 10.13 22.74
C HIS A 396 41.75 10.34 21.22
N ALA A 397 41.55 11.61 20.85
CA ALA A 397 41.86 12.20 19.55
C ALA A 397 43.36 12.21 19.21
N ALA A 398 43.66 12.00 17.93
CA ALA A 398 44.94 12.34 17.32
C ALA A 398 44.72 12.95 15.91
N ASP A 399 45.32 14.12 15.70
CA ASP A 399 45.44 14.86 14.44
C ASP A 399 46.00 14.04 13.28
N VAL A 400 45.39 14.11 12.08
CA VAL A 400 46.13 14.04 10.79
C VAL A 400 45.44 14.91 9.74
N ARG A 401 46.31 15.54 8.93
CA ARG A 401 46.15 16.65 8.01
C ARG A 401 45.46 16.34 6.67
N THR A 402 45.02 17.42 6.06
CA THR A 402 44.62 17.66 4.66
C THR A 402 45.44 16.94 3.58
N GLY A 403 44.75 16.41 2.56
CA GLY A 403 45.31 16.05 1.25
C GLY A 403 44.21 15.93 0.19
N ASP A 404 44.36 16.65 -0.92
CA ASP A 404 43.49 16.68 -2.12
C ASP A 404 43.28 15.30 -2.77
N PRO A 405 42.16 15.08 -3.50
CA PRO A 405 41.99 13.92 -4.36
C PRO A 405 42.38 14.22 -5.82
N ALA A 406 43.10 13.28 -6.45
CA ALA A 406 43.23 13.17 -7.90
C ALA A 406 42.50 11.90 -8.40
N PRO A 407 42.04 11.86 -9.66
CA PRO A 407 40.95 11.00 -10.09
C PRO A 407 41.43 9.71 -10.73
N GLU A 408 40.71 8.61 -10.50
CA GLU A 408 40.85 7.41 -11.33
C GLU A 408 39.50 6.94 -11.88
N SER A 409 39.47 6.94 -13.20
CA SER A 409 38.52 6.32 -14.10
C SER A 409 38.44 4.82 -13.93
N ALA A 410 37.23 4.25 -13.88
CA ALA A 410 37.05 2.83 -14.17
C ALA A 410 35.72 2.55 -14.90
N THR A 411 35.90 1.89 -16.03
CA THR A 411 34.96 1.34 -16.99
C THR A 411 34.07 0.22 -16.42
N CYS A 412 32.86 0.14 -16.95
CA CYS A 412 31.79 -0.78 -16.59
C CYS A 412 31.99 -2.21 -17.15
N GLY A 413 31.70 -3.23 -16.33
CA GLY A 413 31.63 -4.67 -16.65
C GLY A 413 30.94 -5.43 -15.49
N PRO A 414 30.32 -6.60 -15.73
CA PRO A 414 29.15 -7.08 -14.99
C PRO A 414 29.48 -7.60 -13.59
N ILE A 415 28.70 -7.18 -12.59
CA ILE A 415 28.92 -7.54 -11.18
C ILE A 415 28.30 -8.91 -10.89
N GLY A 416 29.17 -9.91 -10.78
CA GLY A 416 28.90 -11.20 -10.15
C GLY A 416 29.06 -11.11 -8.62
N ALA A 417 28.42 -12.06 -7.94
CA ALA A 417 28.38 -12.24 -6.49
C ALA A 417 29.74 -12.08 -5.79
N ALA A 418 29.77 -11.24 -4.75
CA ALA A 418 30.94 -11.09 -3.88
C ALA A 418 30.93 -12.15 -2.77
N SER A 419 31.94 -13.01 -2.80
CA SER A 419 32.32 -13.99 -1.78
C SER A 419 32.89 -13.32 -0.53
N ALA A 420 32.37 -13.65 0.65
CA ALA A 420 32.99 -13.34 1.94
C ALA A 420 34.06 -14.38 2.30
N GLY A 421 35.29 -13.93 2.53
CA GLY A 421 36.40 -14.71 3.11
C GLY A 421 36.48 -14.59 4.64
N PRO A 422 37.27 -15.45 5.31
CA PRO A 422 36.97 -15.95 6.65
C PRO A 422 37.74 -15.26 7.77
N GLY A 423 37.18 -15.26 8.98
CA GLY A 423 37.93 -14.91 10.20
C GLY A 423 37.15 -15.09 11.50
N GLY A 424 37.53 -16.11 12.29
CA GLY A 424 37.47 -16.08 13.76
C GLY A 424 36.22 -16.66 14.43
N VAL A 425 36.23 -17.96 14.71
CA VAL A 425 35.34 -18.60 15.69
C VAL A 425 36.17 -19.44 16.67
N GLU A 426 36.07 -19.14 17.96
CA GLU A 426 36.36 -20.08 19.04
C GLU A 426 35.14 -20.28 19.93
N ARG A 427 34.63 -21.52 19.88
CA ARG A 427 34.04 -22.37 20.93
C ARG A 427 32.96 -21.82 21.87
N LEU A 428 31.79 -22.48 21.84
CA LEU A 428 31.43 -23.56 22.78
C LEU A 428 30.33 -24.48 22.18
N ALA A 429 30.51 -25.78 22.38
CA ALA A 429 29.61 -26.90 22.06
C ALA A 429 28.42 -26.95 23.05
N GLU A 430 27.27 -27.60 22.82
CA GLU A 430 27.00 -29.03 22.63
C GLU A 430 25.50 -29.23 22.32
N TYR A 431 25.15 -30.05 21.33
CA TYR A 431 24.31 -31.27 21.45
C TYR A 431 23.91 -31.77 20.04
N ALA A 432 24.28 -33.00 19.73
CA ALA A 432 24.10 -33.67 18.44
C ALA A 432 23.23 -34.92 18.60
N VAL A 433 22.43 -35.28 17.57
CA VAL A 433 22.05 -36.66 17.16
C VAL A 433 21.63 -36.56 15.67
N GLN A 434 22.48 -36.91 14.70
CA GLN A 434 22.63 -38.22 14.01
C GLN A 434 21.45 -38.69 13.14
N ALA A 435 21.67 -38.75 11.82
CA ALA A 435 21.22 -39.85 10.96
C ALA A 435 22.09 -39.95 9.70
N ASP A 436 22.52 -41.19 9.42
CA ASP A 436 23.54 -41.63 8.48
C ASP A 436 23.24 -41.44 6.98
N ALA A 437 24.30 -41.37 6.20
CA ALA A 437 24.35 -41.76 4.79
C ALA A 437 25.05 -43.13 4.65
N PRO A 438 24.77 -43.91 3.59
CA PRO A 438 25.73 -44.88 3.08
C PRO A 438 26.27 -44.50 1.68
N SER A 439 27.60 -44.54 1.58
CA SER A 439 28.47 -45.17 0.55
C SER A 439 27.89 -45.49 -0.85
N SER A 440 28.57 -45.43 -1.99
CA SER A 440 29.94 -45.09 -2.41
C SER A 440 30.03 -45.30 -3.94
N VAL A 441 30.44 -44.25 -4.69
CA VAL A 441 31.27 -44.14 -5.95
C VAL A 441 31.26 -45.21 -7.09
N PRO A 442 31.79 -44.96 -8.32
CA PRO A 442 32.10 -43.70 -9.06
C PRO A 442 31.78 -43.72 -10.59
N GLY A 443 31.79 -42.53 -11.20
CA GLY A 443 32.35 -42.33 -12.55
C GLY A 443 31.39 -41.74 -13.59
N VAL A 444 31.62 -40.50 -14.00
CA VAL A 444 32.15 -40.10 -15.33
C VAL A 444 32.30 -38.57 -15.32
N ARG A 445 33.46 -38.11 -15.82
CA ARG A 445 33.88 -36.71 -15.91
C ARG A 445 32.93 -35.89 -16.79
N ALA A 446 32.41 -34.76 -16.28
CA ALA A 446 31.79 -33.74 -17.10
C ALA A 446 32.87 -32.77 -17.60
N ALA A 447 33.10 -32.78 -18.91
CA ALA A 447 33.97 -31.84 -19.61
C ALA A 447 33.20 -30.53 -19.90
N ALA A 448 33.95 -29.43 -19.82
CA ALA A 448 33.51 -28.07 -20.10
C ALA A 448 32.95 -27.91 -21.53
N VAL A 449 31.87 -27.15 -21.65
CA VAL A 449 31.30 -26.68 -22.92
C VAL A 449 31.78 -25.26 -23.17
N PRO A 450 32.49 -24.96 -24.29
CA PRO A 450 32.72 -23.59 -24.71
C PRO A 450 31.73 -23.15 -25.81
N ALA A 451 31.38 -21.88 -25.68
CA ALA A 451 30.91 -20.85 -26.62
C ALA A 451 30.50 -21.20 -28.08
N ALA A 452 29.44 -20.49 -28.48
CA ALA A 452 28.84 -20.41 -29.80
C ALA A 452 29.72 -19.80 -30.91
N GLY A 453 29.48 -20.25 -32.14
CA GLY A 453 29.96 -19.69 -33.41
C GLY A 453 29.04 -20.08 -34.58
N PRO A 454 29.08 -19.40 -35.74
CA PRO A 454 27.87 -18.95 -36.44
C PRO A 454 27.34 -19.86 -37.57
N ALA A 455 26.11 -19.53 -37.99
CA ALA A 455 25.26 -20.17 -39.00
C ALA A 455 25.87 -20.36 -40.41
N PRO A 456 25.25 -21.23 -41.25
CA PRO A 456 25.29 -21.10 -42.70
C PRO A 456 23.91 -20.86 -43.34
N ARG A 457 23.94 -20.14 -44.47
CA ARG A 457 22.81 -19.82 -45.37
C ARG A 457 22.78 -20.75 -46.59
N SER A 458 21.54 -21.07 -47.03
CA SER A 458 21.10 -21.37 -48.43
C SER A 458 21.62 -22.69 -49.07
N ALA A 459 20.94 -23.43 -49.97
CA ALA A 459 19.84 -23.14 -50.90
C ALA A 459 19.21 -24.45 -51.48
N VAL A 460 17.88 -24.44 -51.68
CA VAL A 460 17.11 -24.78 -52.91
C VAL A 460 16.78 -26.25 -53.35
N ARG A 461 15.46 -26.42 -53.65
CA ARG A 461 14.69 -27.39 -54.50
C ARG A 461 14.55 -28.83 -53.99
N GLY A 462 13.37 -29.47 -54.00
CA GLY A 462 12.01 -29.15 -54.46
C GLY A 462 11.19 -30.46 -54.53
N HIS A 463 9.86 -30.38 -54.37
CA HIS A 463 8.81 -31.06 -55.17
C HIS A 463 7.46 -30.98 -54.43
N ALA A 464 6.45 -30.55 -55.19
CA ALA A 464 5.07 -30.42 -54.78
C ALA A 464 4.32 -31.75 -54.90
N ALA A 465 3.36 -31.97 -54.00
CA ALA A 465 2.18 -32.76 -54.30
C ALA A 465 0.98 -32.09 -53.60
N ALA A 466 0.08 -31.56 -54.42
CA ALA A 466 -1.18 -30.97 -54.01
C ALA A 466 -2.22 -32.06 -53.74
N ALA A 467 -2.99 -31.91 -52.67
CA ALA A 467 -4.30 -32.51 -52.51
C ALA A 467 -5.26 -31.44 -51.98
N SER A 468 -6.42 -31.36 -52.62
CA SER A 468 -7.37 -30.27 -52.64
C SER A 468 -8.31 -30.20 -51.42
N VAL A 469 -8.42 -28.97 -50.89
CA VAL A 469 -9.55 -28.25 -50.26
C VAL A 469 -10.83 -29.03 -49.89
N GLY A 470 -11.22 -28.90 -48.62
CA GLY A 470 -12.63 -28.75 -48.22
C GLY A 470 -12.76 -27.48 -47.35
N PRO A 471 -13.72 -26.57 -47.61
CA PRO A 471 -13.86 -25.35 -46.82
C PRO A 471 -14.67 -25.67 -45.55
N ARG A 472 -13.99 -25.82 -44.42
CA ARG A 472 -14.66 -25.86 -43.10
C ARG A 472 -13.96 -24.90 -42.17
N GLY A 473 -14.70 -23.88 -41.75
CA GLY A 473 -14.38 -23.03 -40.62
C GLY A 473 -13.26 -22.03 -40.88
N ALA A 474 -13.57 -20.93 -41.57
CA ALA A 474 -12.92 -19.67 -41.25
C ALA A 474 -13.40 -19.26 -39.84
N GLU A 475 -12.84 -19.90 -38.80
CA GLU A 475 -12.96 -19.41 -37.44
C GLU A 475 -12.31 -18.03 -37.41
N ARG A 476 -13.14 -17.04 -37.09
CA ARG A 476 -12.81 -15.62 -37.17
C ARG A 476 -11.56 -15.35 -36.33
N PRO A 477 -10.48 -14.77 -36.89
CA PRO A 477 -9.27 -14.43 -36.13
C PRO A 477 -9.54 -13.51 -34.91
N ALA A 478 -10.67 -12.81 -34.91
CA ALA A 478 -11.14 -12.02 -33.78
C ALA A 478 -11.48 -12.86 -32.52
N HIS A 479 -12.00 -14.09 -32.67
CA HIS A 479 -12.40 -14.93 -31.53
C HIS A 479 -11.15 -15.52 -30.85
N ALA A 480 -10.16 -15.98 -31.62
CA ALA A 480 -8.88 -16.45 -31.09
C ALA A 480 -8.09 -15.36 -30.34
N GLY A 481 -8.29 -14.08 -30.67
CA GLY A 481 -7.74 -12.96 -29.90
C GLY A 481 -8.45 -12.76 -28.55
N ALA A 482 -9.78 -12.81 -28.56
CA ALA A 482 -10.60 -12.71 -27.35
C ALA A 482 -10.37 -13.88 -26.39
N ASP A 483 -10.23 -15.10 -26.89
CA ASP A 483 -9.98 -16.30 -26.09
C ASP A 483 -8.61 -16.22 -25.38
N ARG A 484 -7.57 -15.74 -26.10
CA ARG A 484 -6.25 -15.50 -25.52
C ARG A 484 -6.27 -14.42 -24.44
N ALA A 485 -6.98 -13.32 -24.68
CA ALA A 485 -7.14 -12.24 -23.71
C ALA A 485 -7.91 -12.69 -22.46
N ALA A 486 -9.00 -13.45 -22.64
CA ALA A 486 -9.77 -14.03 -21.54
C ALA A 486 -8.90 -14.99 -20.72
N ARG A 487 -8.18 -15.90 -21.40
CA ARG A 487 -7.28 -16.85 -20.73
C ARG A 487 -6.16 -16.15 -19.96
N PHE A 488 -5.61 -15.07 -20.52
CA PHE A 488 -4.61 -14.25 -19.84
C PHE A 488 -5.16 -13.66 -18.54
N LEU A 489 -6.34 -13.04 -18.58
CA LEU A 489 -6.98 -12.45 -17.39
C LEU A 489 -7.35 -13.50 -16.36
N GLU A 490 -7.79 -14.69 -16.78
CA GLU A 490 -8.07 -15.83 -15.88
C GLU A 490 -6.81 -16.26 -15.12
N VAL A 491 -5.71 -16.48 -15.83
CA VAL A 491 -4.45 -16.90 -15.20
C VAL A 491 -3.89 -15.80 -14.31
N LEU A 492 -4.00 -14.52 -14.73
CA LEU A 492 -3.59 -13.40 -13.89
C LEU A 492 -4.43 -13.28 -12.62
N ALA A 493 -5.76 -13.41 -12.73
CA ALA A 493 -6.66 -13.40 -11.57
C ALA A 493 -6.36 -14.57 -10.62
N ASP A 494 -6.07 -15.76 -11.15
CA ASP A 494 -5.64 -16.91 -10.38
C ASP A 494 -4.36 -16.63 -9.60
N ARG A 495 -3.36 -16.03 -10.26
CA ARG A 495 -2.11 -15.64 -9.59
C ARG A 495 -2.35 -14.62 -8.49
N ILE A 496 -3.06 -13.52 -8.77
CA ILE A 496 -3.36 -12.48 -7.78
C ILE A 496 -4.12 -13.05 -6.57
N ALA A 497 -5.08 -13.94 -6.82
CA ALA A 497 -5.89 -14.55 -5.77
C ALA A 497 -5.05 -15.39 -4.78
N VAL A 498 -3.90 -15.96 -5.19
CA VAL A 498 -3.01 -16.69 -4.27
C VAL A 498 -2.47 -15.75 -3.18
N GLY A 499 -1.91 -14.60 -3.56
CA GLY A 499 -1.42 -13.62 -2.58
C GLY A 499 -2.55 -13.00 -1.77
N ALA A 500 -3.67 -12.67 -2.42
CA ALA A 500 -4.84 -12.11 -1.75
C ALA A 500 -5.44 -13.09 -0.72
N ALA A 501 -5.47 -14.39 -1.00
CA ALA A 501 -6.00 -15.41 -0.09
C ALA A 501 -5.20 -15.49 1.22
N SER A 502 -3.88 -15.34 1.16
CA SER A 502 -3.02 -15.32 2.35
C SER A 502 -3.33 -14.13 3.25
N VAL A 503 -3.54 -12.95 2.66
CA VAL A 503 -3.94 -11.74 3.39
C VAL A 503 -5.33 -11.94 4.01
N VAL A 504 -6.28 -12.45 3.23
CA VAL A 504 -7.66 -12.70 3.69
C VAL A 504 -7.69 -13.70 4.84
N ALA A 505 -6.91 -14.77 4.78
CA ALA A 505 -6.87 -15.79 5.82
C ALA A 505 -6.33 -15.28 7.16
N VAL A 506 -5.44 -14.28 7.15
CA VAL A 506 -4.79 -13.76 8.36
C VAL A 506 -5.52 -12.54 8.93
N LEU A 507 -5.98 -11.63 8.06
CA LEU A 507 -6.51 -10.32 8.48
C LEU A 507 -8.03 -10.23 8.44
N ASP A 508 -8.70 -11.09 7.68
CA ASP A 508 -10.14 -10.99 7.38
C ASP A 508 -10.61 -9.55 7.09
N PRO A 509 -10.07 -8.89 6.05
CA PRO A 509 -10.26 -7.45 5.88
C PRO A 509 -11.66 -7.08 5.38
N GLY A 510 -12.50 -8.04 5.00
CA GLY A 510 -13.81 -7.83 4.35
C GLY A 510 -13.76 -7.17 2.96
N CYS A 511 -12.69 -6.45 2.63
CA CYS A 511 -12.47 -5.77 1.36
C CYS A 511 -10.98 -5.79 0.97
N VAL A 512 -10.71 -6.10 -0.30
CA VAL A 512 -9.40 -5.97 -0.94
C VAL A 512 -9.50 -5.00 -2.12
N VAL A 513 -8.65 -3.99 -2.16
CA VAL A 513 -8.55 -3.04 -3.29
C VAL A 513 -7.35 -3.40 -4.14
N LEU A 514 -7.55 -3.66 -5.44
CA LEU A 514 -6.48 -3.86 -6.40
C LEU A 514 -5.95 -2.49 -6.85
N GLY A 515 -4.86 -2.06 -6.23
CA GLY A 515 -4.16 -0.81 -6.52
C GLY A 515 -3.00 -0.99 -7.50
N GLY A 516 -2.26 0.10 -7.71
CA GLY A 516 -1.21 0.18 -8.72
C GLY A 516 -1.75 0.27 -10.14
N GLU A 517 -0.84 0.47 -11.10
CA GLU A 517 -1.17 0.67 -12.51
C GLU A 517 -1.89 -0.54 -13.12
N VAL A 518 -1.51 -1.76 -12.71
CA VAL A 518 -2.12 -3.01 -13.18
C VAL A 518 -3.51 -3.20 -12.59
N GLY A 519 -3.69 -2.97 -11.28
CA GLY A 519 -5.00 -3.06 -10.63
C GLY A 519 -6.02 -2.11 -11.26
N GLN A 520 -5.60 -0.87 -11.53
CA GLN A 520 -6.42 0.11 -12.24
C GLN A 520 -6.71 -0.30 -13.70
N ALA A 521 -5.71 -0.80 -14.44
CA ALA A 521 -5.89 -1.25 -15.81
C ALA A 521 -6.84 -2.45 -15.93
N GLY A 522 -6.80 -3.35 -14.95
CA GLY A 522 -7.72 -4.49 -14.84
C GLY A 522 -9.16 -4.08 -14.54
N GLY A 523 -9.32 -2.99 -13.78
CA GLY A 523 -10.62 -2.40 -13.47
C GLY A 523 -11.60 -3.40 -12.82
N PRO A 524 -12.92 -3.14 -12.93
CA PRO A 524 -13.94 -4.03 -12.37
C PRO A 524 -13.91 -5.45 -12.94
N VAL A 525 -13.38 -5.63 -14.16
CA VAL A 525 -13.28 -6.95 -14.81
C VAL A 525 -12.32 -7.84 -14.04
N LEU A 526 -11.08 -7.39 -13.84
CA LEU A 526 -10.08 -8.15 -13.10
C LEU A 526 -10.47 -8.32 -11.62
N ALA A 527 -10.98 -7.25 -11.00
CA ALA A 527 -11.43 -7.28 -9.60
C ALA A 527 -12.48 -8.38 -9.36
N ARG A 528 -13.51 -8.46 -10.22
CA ARG A 528 -14.53 -9.51 -10.13
C ARG A 528 -13.96 -10.92 -10.32
N MET A 529 -13.02 -11.09 -11.26
CA MET A 529 -12.39 -12.40 -11.50
C MET A 529 -11.56 -12.86 -10.29
N VAL A 530 -10.83 -11.95 -9.65
CA VAL A 530 -10.10 -12.22 -8.40
C VAL A 530 -11.06 -12.55 -7.27
N GLU A 531 -12.16 -11.79 -7.12
CA GLU A 531 -13.19 -12.07 -6.11
C GLU A 531 -13.80 -13.46 -6.27
N GLU A 532 -14.19 -13.82 -7.50
CA GLU A 532 -14.75 -15.13 -7.81
C GLU A 532 -13.76 -16.25 -7.49
N ARG A 533 -12.46 -16.03 -7.69
CA ARG A 533 -11.42 -16.99 -7.32
C ARG A 533 -11.25 -17.11 -5.81
N LEU A 534 -11.23 -15.99 -5.09
CA LEU A 534 -11.13 -15.95 -3.63
C LEU A 534 -12.30 -16.69 -2.96
N ARG A 535 -13.53 -16.51 -3.45
CA ARG A 535 -14.72 -17.24 -2.94
C ARG A 535 -14.61 -18.77 -3.07
N ARG A 536 -13.77 -19.28 -3.99
CA ARG A 536 -13.49 -20.72 -4.12
C ARG A 536 -12.37 -21.21 -3.19
N MET A 537 -11.53 -20.31 -2.72
CA MET A 537 -10.34 -20.60 -1.90
C MET A 537 -10.57 -20.37 -0.40
N SER A 538 -11.54 -19.52 -0.04
CA SER A 538 -11.81 -19.11 1.33
C SER A 538 -13.32 -19.10 1.60
N PRO A 539 -13.76 -19.51 2.80
CA PRO A 539 -15.16 -19.35 3.23
C PRO A 539 -15.51 -17.89 3.60
N LEU A 540 -14.51 -17.00 3.68
CA LEU A 540 -14.70 -15.60 4.05
C LEU A 540 -15.25 -14.79 2.87
N ALA A 541 -16.27 -13.98 3.14
CA ALA A 541 -16.88 -13.11 2.15
C ALA A 541 -16.07 -11.81 1.99
N THR A 542 -15.02 -11.88 1.17
CA THR A 542 -14.17 -10.73 0.84
C THR A 542 -14.60 -10.09 -0.48
N GLU A 543 -15.00 -8.83 -0.45
CA GLU A 543 -15.24 -8.02 -1.65
C GLU A 543 -13.91 -7.63 -2.30
N VAL A 544 -13.80 -7.64 -3.64
CA VAL A 544 -12.62 -7.13 -4.35
C VAL A 544 -13.00 -5.93 -5.22
N ARG A 545 -12.33 -4.81 -5.00
CA ARG A 545 -12.56 -3.55 -5.73
C ARG A 545 -11.35 -3.18 -6.58
N ALA A 546 -11.58 -2.53 -7.71
CA ALA A 546 -10.50 -1.89 -8.45
C ALA A 546 -10.16 -0.54 -7.83
N GLY A 547 -8.87 -0.21 -7.71
CA GLY A 547 -8.41 1.11 -7.34
C GLY A 547 -8.93 2.17 -8.34
N SER A 548 -9.26 3.34 -7.82
CA SER A 548 -9.91 4.41 -8.57
C SER A 548 -8.97 5.57 -8.91
N LEU A 549 -7.89 5.74 -8.14
CA LEU A 549 -6.98 6.90 -8.24
C LEU A 549 -5.76 6.64 -9.14
N GLY A 550 -5.45 5.38 -9.40
CA GLY A 550 -4.42 4.99 -10.37
C GLY A 550 -3.02 5.52 -10.03
N GLY A 551 -2.27 5.91 -11.07
CA GLY A 551 -0.92 6.45 -10.94
C GLY A 551 -0.80 7.79 -10.17
N THR A 552 -1.91 8.41 -9.76
CA THR A 552 -1.90 9.61 -8.91
C THR A 552 -2.11 9.31 -7.42
N ALA A 553 -2.43 8.05 -7.06
CA ALA A 553 -2.76 7.67 -5.70
C ALA A 553 -1.64 7.99 -4.70
N VAL A 554 -0.38 7.75 -5.09
CA VAL A 554 0.80 8.02 -4.24
C VAL A 554 0.91 9.53 -3.96
N LEU A 555 0.86 10.35 -5.00
CA LEU A 555 0.97 11.81 -4.89
C LEU A 555 -0.19 12.40 -4.08
N ARG A 556 -1.42 11.91 -4.29
CA ARG A 556 -2.59 12.29 -3.48
C ARG A 556 -2.42 11.87 -2.01
N GLY A 557 -1.97 10.65 -1.76
CA GLY A 557 -1.71 10.17 -0.40
C GLY A 557 -0.64 11.00 0.31
N ALA A 558 0.44 11.34 -0.39
CA ALA A 558 1.50 12.22 0.12
C ALA A 558 0.93 13.60 0.49
N LEU A 559 0.09 14.18 -0.38
CA LEU A 559 -0.57 15.46 -0.12
C LEU A 559 -1.52 15.37 1.08
N LEU A 560 -2.35 14.33 1.15
CA LEU A 560 -3.28 14.09 2.25
C LEU A 560 -2.55 13.98 3.59
N THR A 561 -1.42 13.27 3.61
CA THR A 561 -0.58 13.09 4.80
C THR A 561 0.11 14.39 5.20
N ALA A 562 0.66 15.13 4.24
CA ALA A 562 1.26 16.44 4.47
C ALA A 562 0.24 17.43 5.03
N ARG A 563 -1.00 17.40 4.49
CA ARG A 563 -2.11 18.23 4.95
C ARG A 563 -2.51 17.88 6.38
N ASP A 564 -2.71 16.61 6.71
CA ASP A 564 -3.04 16.23 8.09
C ASP A 564 -1.99 16.70 9.08
N ARG A 565 -0.71 16.55 8.71
CA ARG A 565 0.39 16.96 9.57
C ARG A 565 0.43 18.47 9.77
N ALA A 566 0.16 19.24 8.72
CA ALA A 566 0.04 20.69 8.81
C ALA A 566 -1.18 21.11 9.64
N GLN A 567 -2.30 20.42 9.49
CA GLN A 567 -3.50 20.68 10.28
C GLN A 567 -3.30 20.31 11.76
N ASP A 568 -2.63 19.19 12.05
CA ASP A 568 -2.28 18.82 13.42
C ASP A 568 -1.48 19.92 14.13
N ASP A 569 -0.54 20.53 13.41
CA ASP A 569 0.31 21.59 13.92
C ASP A 569 -0.43 22.93 14.02
N LEU A 570 -1.08 23.35 12.94
CA LEU A 570 -1.76 24.64 12.86
C LEU A 570 -3.05 24.70 13.68
N PHE A 571 -3.75 23.58 13.84
CA PHE A 571 -5.02 23.51 14.57
C PHE A 571 -4.84 23.03 16.01
N ALA A 572 -3.61 22.70 16.42
CA ALA A 572 -3.31 22.48 17.83
C ALA A 572 -3.61 23.75 18.67
N PRO A 573 -4.00 23.57 19.95
CA PRO A 573 -4.18 24.68 20.88
C PRO A 573 -2.93 25.57 20.91
N ALA A 574 -3.11 26.88 21.06
CA ALA A 574 -2.00 27.83 21.15
C ALA A 574 -1.00 27.53 22.28
N ASP A 575 -1.43 26.83 23.34
CA ASP A 575 -0.57 26.41 24.46
C ASP A 575 0.27 25.14 24.15
N GLN A 576 0.07 24.53 22.97
CA GLN A 576 0.75 23.31 22.49
C GLN A 576 1.54 23.53 21.19
N ARG A 577 1.50 24.75 20.63
CA ARG A 577 2.34 25.22 19.52
C ARG A 577 3.51 26.00 20.09
#